data_AF-A0A3B0V1C3-F1
#
_entry.id   AF-A0A3B0V1C3-F1
#
_cell.length_a   1.000
_cell.length_b   1.000
_cell.length_c   1.000
_cell.angle_alpha   90.00
_cell.angle_beta   90.00
_cell.angle_gamma   90.00
#
_symmetry.space_group_name_H-M   'P 1'
#
loop_
_entity.id
_entity.type
_entity.pdbx_description
1 polymer ?
#
loop_
_entity_poly.entity_id
_entity_poly.type
_entity_poly.pdbx_seq_one_letter_code
_entity_poly.pdbx_strand_id
1 'polypeptide(L)'
;MTAWNQIVKTALLGTSRADLPSFSSGISDAASIGDAALGKLLNQIPRQEEAAALLSIAGAMALHSQTGWQPPHGSIPPAAATNPAELPLCPNSISSQPERGHQIVEQTWKSNNGLVRHQLIKILATNLSMADEPFLEIALDDRNHLVRRTASDLLARLPQSRLSQHMTQFAANVLF
;
A
#
# COMPACT_ATOMS: atom_id res chain seq x y z
N MET A 1 8.42 5.90 -21.89
CA MET A 1 9.11 5.19 -20.78
C MET A 1 8.62 5.80 -19.49
N THR A 2 8.12 5.01 -18.55
CA THR A 2 7.60 5.53 -17.27
C THR A 2 8.74 6.06 -16.39
N ALA A 3 8.45 7.06 -15.55
CA ALA A 3 9.41 7.65 -14.60
C ALA A 3 10.09 6.59 -13.71
N TRP A 4 9.33 5.57 -13.28
CA TRP A 4 9.85 4.43 -12.53
C TRP A 4 10.93 3.64 -13.28
N ASN A 5 10.74 3.39 -14.59
CA ASN A 5 11.72 2.65 -15.38
C ASN A 5 13.04 3.41 -15.52
N GLN A 6 13.02 4.75 -15.50
CA GLN A 6 14.24 5.55 -15.50
C GLN A 6 15.00 5.42 -14.19
N ILE A 7 14.31 5.43 -13.05
CA ILE A 7 14.92 5.22 -11.72
C ILE A 7 15.58 3.84 -11.65
N VAL A 8 14.87 2.79 -12.05
CA VAL A 8 15.40 1.42 -12.07
C VAL A 8 16.62 1.33 -12.98
N LYS A 9 16.57 1.97 -14.16
CA LYS A 9 17.71 2.01 -15.08
C LYS A 9 18.92 2.72 -14.46
N THR A 10 18.74 3.88 -13.82
CA THR A 10 19.81 4.61 -13.13
C THR A 10 20.39 3.79 -11.98
N ALA A 11 19.55 3.08 -11.21
CA ALA A 11 20.00 2.18 -10.16
C ALA A 11 20.85 1.02 -10.70
N LEU A 12 20.46 0.43 -11.83
CA LEU A 12 21.19 -0.69 -12.46
C LEU A 12 22.51 -0.27 -13.11
N LEU A 13 22.56 0.94 -13.69
CA LEU A 13 23.76 1.47 -14.32
C LEU A 13 24.73 2.09 -13.30
N GLY A 14 24.22 2.49 -12.13
CA GLY A 14 24.92 3.23 -11.09
C GLY A 14 24.85 4.73 -11.34
N THR A 15 24.73 5.52 -10.27
CA THR A 15 24.65 6.99 -10.34
C THR A 15 25.90 7.64 -10.92
N SER A 16 27.05 6.96 -10.87
CA SER A 16 28.29 7.42 -11.52
C SER A 16 28.28 7.33 -13.06
N ARG A 17 27.35 6.58 -13.65
CA ARG A 17 27.27 6.32 -15.10
C ARG A 17 25.97 6.80 -15.74
N ALA A 18 25.00 7.22 -14.93
CA ALA A 18 23.69 7.64 -15.38
C ALA A 18 23.18 8.78 -14.49
N ASP A 19 22.80 9.88 -15.13
CA ASP A 19 22.26 11.04 -14.42
C ASP A 19 20.92 10.71 -13.75
N LEU A 20 20.65 11.41 -12.65
CA LEU A 20 19.36 11.36 -11.97
C LEU A 20 18.25 11.91 -12.88
N PRO A 21 17.15 11.17 -13.09
CA PRO A 21 16.05 11.63 -13.93
C PRO A 21 15.50 12.97 -13.42
N SER A 22 15.13 13.83 -14.36
CA SER A 22 14.35 15.04 -14.09
C SER A 22 12.88 14.73 -14.37
N PHE A 23 12.01 14.98 -13.40
CA PHE A 23 10.59 14.67 -13.55
C PHE A 23 9.89 15.88 -14.17
N SER A 24 9.36 15.72 -15.38
CA SER A 24 8.57 16.78 -16.00
C SER A 24 7.29 16.99 -15.20
N SER A 25 7.01 18.23 -14.81
CA SER A 25 5.72 18.68 -14.24
C SER A 25 4.57 18.66 -15.26
N GLY A 26 4.77 18.02 -16.42
CA GLY A 26 3.96 18.13 -17.62
C GLY A 26 2.76 17.20 -17.63
N ILE A 27 1.59 17.79 -17.88
CA ILE A 27 0.26 17.22 -18.07
C ILE A 27 0.17 16.43 -19.41
N SER A 28 1.21 15.70 -19.79
CA SER A 28 1.19 14.89 -21.01
C SER A 28 0.83 13.46 -20.66
N ASP A 29 -0.42 13.11 -20.98
CA ASP A 29 -1.09 11.81 -20.87
C ASP A 29 -1.91 11.60 -19.61
N ALA A 30 -3.05 12.31 -19.49
CA ALA A 30 -4.24 11.95 -18.67
C ALA A 30 -3.99 11.26 -17.31
N ALA A 31 -2.88 11.59 -16.65
CA ALA A 31 -2.46 11.05 -15.38
C ALA A 31 -2.77 12.14 -14.35
N SER A 32 -3.45 11.70 -13.29
CA SER A 32 -4.12 12.48 -12.28
C SER A 32 -3.39 13.76 -11.81
N ILE A 33 -4.13 14.73 -11.27
CA ILE A 33 -3.59 15.93 -10.60
C ILE A 33 -2.48 15.58 -9.57
N GLY A 34 -2.53 14.37 -9.00
CA GLY A 34 -1.51 13.84 -8.08
C GLY A 34 -0.14 13.65 -8.73
N ASP A 35 -0.07 13.22 -9.99
CA ASP A 35 1.20 12.92 -10.67
C ASP A 35 2.02 14.18 -10.97
N ALA A 36 1.34 15.30 -11.27
CA ALA A 36 1.99 16.59 -11.46
C ALA A 36 2.50 17.21 -10.15
N ALA A 37 1.80 17.00 -9.03
CA ALA A 37 2.23 17.43 -7.71
C ALA A 37 3.44 16.61 -7.22
N LEU A 38 3.41 15.29 -7.44
CA LEU A 38 4.53 14.39 -7.15
C LEU A 38 5.79 14.82 -7.92
N GLY A 39 5.68 15.12 -9.22
CA GLY A 39 6.82 15.57 -10.02
C GLY A 39 7.49 16.84 -9.49
N LYS A 40 6.71 17.79 -8.97
CA LYS A 40 7.25 19.00 -8.31
C LYS A 40 7.99 18.66 -7.02
N LEU A 41 7.43 17.77 -6.19
CA LEU A 41 8.03 17.35 -4.92
C LEU A 41 9.32 16.58 -5.14
N LEU A 42 9.38 15.68 -6.13
CA LEU A 42 10.60 14.94 -6.47
C LEU A 42 11.74 15.86 -6.94
N ASN A 43 11.42 16.98 -7.60
CA ASN A 43 12.42 17.96 -8.01
C ASN A 43 12.96 18.82 -6.86
N GLN A 44 12.30 18.81 -5.69
CA GLN A 44 12.76 19.54 -4.49
C GLN A 44 13.76 18.74 -3.64
N ILE A 45 13.93 17.44 -3.91
CA ILE A 45 14.83 16.58 -3.15
C ILE A 45 16.29 17.04 -3.35
N PRO A 46 17.05 17.30 -2.26
CA PRO A 46 18.43 17.76 -2.35
C PRO A 46 19.33 16.71 -3.04
N ARG A 47 20.16 17.16 -3.99
CA ARG A 47 21.04 16.31 -4.82
C ARG A 47 22.51 16.39 -4.43
N GLN A 48 22.78 16.61 -3.13
CA GLN A 48 24.16 16.72 -2.60
C GLN A 48 24.93 15.40 -2.77
N GLU A 49 24.25 14.27 -2.59
CA GLU A 49 24.77 12.93 -2.86
C GLU A 49 23.79 12.19 -3.77
N GLU A 50 24.22 11.85 -4.98
CA GLU A 50 23.34 11.33 -6.03
C GLU A 50 22.71 9.98 -5.67
N ALA A 51 23.45 9.12 -4.97
CA ALA A 51 22.96 7.83 -4.50
C ALA A 51 21.85 8.00 -3.45
N ALA A 52 22.05 8.90 -2.49
CA ALA A 52 21.04 9.23 -1.49
C ALA A 52 19.80 9.86 -2.14
N ALA A 53 19.99 10.78 -3.09
CA ALA A 53 18.89 11.39 -3.83
C ALA A 53 18.08 10.36 -4.64
N LEU A 54 18.75 9.40 -5.30
CA LEU A 54 18.08 8.31 -6.02
C LEU A 54 17.19 7.48 -5.09
N LEU A 55 17.70 7.14 -3.90
CA LEU A 55 16.95 6.39 -2.88
C LEU A 55 15.75 7.19 -2.36
N SER A 56 15.93 8.48 -2.08
CA SER A 56 14.85 9.37 -1.62
C SER A 56 13.75 9.51 -2.68
N ILE A 57 14.13 9.68 -3.96
CA ILE A 57 13.21 9.74 -5.10
C ILE A 57 12.44 8.42 -5.23
N ALA A 58 13.13 7.28 -5.17
CA ALA A 58 12.52 5.95 -5.26
C ALA A 58 11.54 5.71 -4.10
N GLY A 59 11.93 6.10 -2.87
CA GLY A 59 11.10 6.01 -1.68
C GLY A 59 9.84 6.87 -1.77
N ALA A 60 9.96 8.12 -2.21
CA ALA A 60 8.82 9.02 -2.39
C ALA A 60 7.83 8.51 -3.45
N MET A 61 8.33 8.01 -4.58
CA MET A 61 7.46 7.40 -5.61
C MET A 61 6.80 6.11 -5.13
N ALA A 62 7.53 5.25 -4.42
CA ALA A 62 6.97 4.03 -3.86
C ALA A 62 5.87 4.34 -2.83
N LEU A 63 6.09 5.33 -1.96
CA LEU A 63 5.10 5.79 -0.99
C LEU A 63 3.86 6.35 -1.69
N HIS A 64 4.03 7.24 -2.68
CA HIS A 64 2.92 7.79 -3.46
C HIS A 64 2.08 6.70 -4.12
N SER A 65 2.71 5.67 -4.68
CA SER A 65 1.97 4.55 -5.29
C SER A 65 1.18 3.68 -4.31
N GLN A 66 1.55 3.74 -3.02
CA GLN A 66 0.90 2.97 -1.95
C GLN A 66 -0.19 3.81 -1.24
N THR A 67 0.02 5.11 -1.10
CA THR A 67 -0.94 6.04 -0.49
C THR A 67 -2.04 6.41 -1.48
N GLY A 68 -3.30 6.36 -1.06
CA GLY A 68 -4.42 6.83 -1.88
C GLY A 68 -4.89 5.86 -2.97
N TRP A 69 -4.31 4.65 -3.06
CA TRP A 69 -4.95 3.57 -3.83
C TRP A 69 -6.27 3.21 -3.16
N GLN A 70 -7.37 3.70 -3.75
CA GLN A 70 -8.69 3.16 -3.46
C GLN A 70 -8.87 1.90 -4.31
N PRO A 71 -9.29 0.76 -3.73
CA PRO A 71 -9.73 -0.36 -4.54
C PRO A 71 -10.79 0.15 -5.50
N PRO A 72 -10.81 -0.29 -6.78
CA PRO A 72 -11.93 0.03 -7.64
C PRO A 72 -13.20 -0.43 -6.93
N HIS A 73 -13.97 0.53 -6.43
CA HIS A 73 -15.32 0.30 -5.93
C HIS A 73 -16.17 0.00 -7.17
N GLY A 74 -15.99 -1.19 -7.73
CA GLY A 74 -17.00 -1.76 -8.58
C GLY A 74 -18.26 -1.81 -7.73
N SER A 75 -19.31 -1.13 -8.18
CA SER A 75 -20.67 -1.49 -7.83
C SER A 75 -20.93 -2.89 -8.43
N ILE A 76 -20.24 -3.90 -7.92
CA ILE A 76 -20.66 -5.27 -8.11
C ILE A 76 -21.97 -5.29 -7.36
N PRO A 77 -23.14 -5.35 -8.05
CA PRO A 77 -24.38 -5.58 -7.34
C PRO A 77 -24.13 -6.82 -6.49
N PRO A 78 -24.48 -6.80 -5.19
CA PRO A 78 -24.27 -7.96 -4.33
C PRO A 78 -24.79 -9.18 -5.09
N ALA A 79 -23.97 -10.23 -5.16
CA ALA A 79 -24.34 -11.45 -5.86
C ALA A 79 -25.78 -11.79 -5.48
N ALA A 80 -26.63 -12.04 -6.48
CA ALA A 80 -28.05 -12.29 -6.25
C ALA A 80 -28.17 -13.28 -5.10
N ALA A 81 -28.88 -12.88 -4.04
CA ALA A 81 -29.01 -13.70 -2.85
C ALA A 81 -29.41 -15.11 -3.29
N THR A 82 -28.57 -16.09 -2.98
CA THR A 82 -28.85 -17.49 -3.27
C THR A 82 -30.22 -17.83 -2.68
N ASN A 83 -31.06 -18.56 -3.45
CA ASN A 83 -31.91 -19.63 -2.93
C ASN A 83 -31.96 -19.71 -1.39
N PRO A 84 -32.91 -19.08 -0.63
CA PRO A 84 -32.93 -19.14 0.84
C PRO A 84 -32.98 -20.56 1.42
N ALA A 85 -33.15 -21.57 0.56
CA ALA A 85 -33.24 -22.97 0.89
C ALA A 85 -31.89 -23.73 0.88
N GLU A 86 -30.77 -23.14 0.42
CA GLU A 86 -29.60 -23.97 0.06
C GLU A 86 -28.28 -23.71 0.81
N LEU A 87 -28.23 -22.89 1.86
CA LEU A 87 -27.22 -22.86 2.95
C LEU A 87 -27.46 -21.60 3.80
N PRO A 88 -27.06 -21.57 5.08
CA PRO A 88 -27.37 -20.42 5.95
C PRO A 88 -26.69 -19.16 5.42
N LEU A 89 -27.52 -18.16 5.10
CA LEU A 89 -27.12 -16.76 5.04
C LEU A 89 -26.22 -16.49 6.24
N CYS A 90 -25.00 -16.01 6.02
CA CYS A 90 -24.25 -15.39 7.11
C CYS A 90 -25.20 -14.37 7.76
N PRO A 91 -25.58 -14.52 9.04
CA PRO A 91 -26.57 -13.64 9.63
C PRO A 91 -26.05 -12.21 9.51
N ASN A 92 -26.93 -11.30 9.07
CA ASN A 92 -26.60 -9.89 8.80
C ASN A 92 -25.87 -9.18 9.97
N SER A 93 -25.95 -9.76 11.17
CA SER A 93 -25.20 -9.35 12.35
C SER A 93 -23.67 -9.37 12.16
N ILE A 94 -23.11 -10.27 11.34
CA ILE A 94 -21.65 -10.34 11.12
C ILE A 94 -21.19 -9.21 10.19
N SER A 95 -21.99 -8.78 9.21
CA SER A 95 -21.63 -7.64 8.35
C SER A 95 -21.63 -6.31 9.12
N SER A 96 -22.37 -6.23 10.22
CA SER A 96 -22.40 -5.08 11.14
C SER A 96 -21.38 -5.18 12.29
N GLN A 97 -20.59 -6.25 12.38
CA GLN A 97 -19.66 -6.50 13.50
C GLN A 97 -18.30 -6.95 12.99
N PRO A 98 -17.54 -6.04 12.36
CA PRO A 98 -16.20 -6.33 11.81
C PRO A 98 -15.26 -6.94 12.87
N GLU A 99 -15.41 -6.55 14.14
CA GLU A 99 -14.61 -7.07 15.26
C GLU A 99 -14.68 -8.60 15.43
N ARG A 100 -15.83 -9.23 15.14
CA ARG A 100 -15.95 -10.70 15.17
C ARG A 100 -15.15 -11.37 14.07
N GLY A 101 -15.04 -10.73 12.90
CA GLY A 101 -14.18 -11.19 11.82
C GLY A 101 -12.71 -11.18 12.23
N HIS A 102 -12.27 -10.14 12.94
CA HIS A 102 -10.89 -10.00 13.39
C HIS A 102 -10.52 -11.11 14.38
N GLN A 103 -11.39 -11.38 15.36
CA GLN A 103 -11.17 -12.45 16.35
C GLN A 103 -11.03 -13.83 15.69
N ILE A 104 -11.83 -14.14 14.66
CA ILE A 104 -11.76 -15.41 13.95
C ILE A 104 -10.44 -15.53 13.16
N VAL A 105 -10.03 -14.45 12.49
CA VAL A 105 -8.76 -14.41 11.75
C VAL A 105 -7.58 -14.57 12.70
N GLU A 106 -7.56 -13.85 13.81
CA GLU A 106 -6.51 -13.93 14.84
C GLU A 106 -6.39 -15.33 15.44
N GLN A 107 -7.52 -15.95 15.82
CA GLN A 107 -7.53 -17.29 16.43
C GLN A 107 -7.04 -18.37 15.46
N THR A 108 -7.37 -18.24 14.18
CA THR A 108 -6.98 -19.24 13.17
C THR A 108 -5.59 -18.98 12.58
N TRP A 109 -5.00 -17.79 12.82
CA TRP A 109 -3.79 -17.31 12.18
C TRP A 109 -2.61 -18.29 12.26
N LYS A 110 -2.25 -18.73 13.48
CA LYS A 110 -1.09 -19.62 13.71
C LYS A 110 -1.25 -21.00 13.07
N SER A 111 -2.48 -21.48 12.95
CA SER A 111 -2.79 -22.81 12.39
C SER A 111 -2.80 -22.83 10.86
N ASN A 112 -2.98 -21.68 10.22
CA ASN A 112 -3.09 -21.56 8.77
C ASN A 112 -1.72 -21.53 8.08
N ASN A 113 -1.62 -22.12 6.89
CA ASN A 113 -0.41 -22.01 6.07
C ASN A 113 -0.24 -20.59 5.49
N GLY A 114 0.94 -20.29 4.94
CA GLY A 114 1.25 -18.94 4.46
C GLY A 114 0.37 -18.44 3.30
N LEU A 115 -0.19 -19.32 2.48
CA LEU A 115 -1.07 -18.94 1.37
C LEU A 115 -2.46 -18.57 1.88
N VAL A 116 -3.01 -19.35 2.82
CA VAL A 116 -4.29 -19.06 3.47
C VAL A 116 -4.20 -17.75 4.25
N ARG A 117 -3.12 -17.56 5.02
CA ARG A 117 -2.87 -16.29 5.74
C ARG A 117 -2.83 -15.08 4.81
N HIS A 118 -2.19 -15.20 3.65
CA HIS A 118 -2.18 -14.16 2.63
C HIS A 118 -3.58 -13.88 2.08
N GLN A 119 -4.39 -14.91 1.80
CA GLN A 119 -5.78 -14.72 1.37
C GLN A 119 -6.64 -14.03 2.44
N LEU A 120 -6.48 -14.39 3.71
CA LEU A 120 -7.22 -13.78 4.82
C LEU A 120 -6.91 -12.29 4.95
N ILE A 121 -5.64 -11.88 4.89
CA ILE A 121 -5.28 -10.45 4.93
C ILE A 121 -5.90 -9.68 3.76
N LYS A 122 -5.94 -10.27 2.55
CA LYS A 122 -6.55 -9.61 1.40
C LYS A 122 -8.05 -9.30 1.61
N ILE A 123 -8.75 -10.08 2.43
CA ILE A 123 -10.17 -9.84 2.74
C ILE A 123 -10.33 -8.53 3.55
N LEU A 124 -9.40 -8.23 4.47
CA LEU A 124 -9.43 -7.01 5.29
C LEU A 124 -9.42 -5.72 4.46
N ALA A 125 -8.93 -5.78 3.21
CA ALA A 125 -8.95 -4.64 2.29
C ALA A 125 -10.37 -4.10 2.01
N THR A 126 -11.41 -4.90 2.19
CA THR A 126 -12.80 -4.56 1.80
C THR A 126 -13.47 -3.58 2.77
N ASN A 127 -13.02 -3.51 4.03
CA ASN A 127 -13.50 -2.59 5.06
C ASN A 127 -12.38 -2.21 6.02
N LEU A 128 -11.23 -1.84 5.46
CA LEU A 128 -10.03 -1.55 6.23
C LEU A 128 -10.25 -0.35 7.17
N SER A 129 -9.91 -0.53 8.44
CA SER A 129 -10.09 0.47 9.49
C SER A 129 -8.88 0.52 10.43
N MET A 130 -8.84 1.53 11.31
CA MET A 130 -7.78 1.60 12.33
C MET A 130 -7.86 0.45 13.35
N ALA A 131 -9.00 -0.24 13.47
CA ALA A 131 -9.11 -1.41 14.34
C ALA A 131 -8.29 -2.61 13.82
N ASP A 132 -7.92 -2.60 12.54
CA ASP A 132 -7.08 -3.63 11.91
C ASP A 132 -5.58 -3.43 12.15
N GLU A 133 -5.17 -2.21 12.54
CA GLU A 133 -3.75 -1.84 12.65
C GLU A 133 -2.95 -2.79 13.56
N PRO A 134 -3.39 -3.13 14.79
CA PRO A 134 -2.61 -4.00 15.67
C PRO A 134 -2.35 -5.39 15.06
N PHE A 135 -3.33 -5.93 14.34
CA PHE A 135 -3.20 -7.22 13.66
C PHE A 135 -2.27 -7.13 12.45
N LEU A 136 -2.37 -6.06 11.66
CA LEU A 136 -1.50 -5.86 10.49
C LEU A 136 -0.03 -5.66 10.89
N GLU A 137 0.23 -5.02 12.04
CA GLU A 137 1.58 -4.91 12.61
C GLU A 137 2.15 -6.30 12.96
N ILE A 138 1.36 -7.18 13.56
CA ILE A 138 1.77 -8.58 13.80
C ILE A 138 2.04 -9.31 12.48
N ALA A 139 1.23 -9.03 11.44
CA ALA A 139 1.40 -9.64 10.13
C ALA A 139 2.66 -9.18 9.37
N LEU A 140 3.25 -8.03 9.74
CA LEU A 140 4.55 -7.61 9.20
C LEU A 140 5.68 -8.56 9.60
N ASP A 141 5.56 -9.28 10.71
CA ASP A 141 6.55 -10.26 11.16
C ASP A 141 6.32 -11.69 10.61
N ASP A 142 5.35 -11.87 9.71
CA ASP A 142 5.03 -13.19 9.18
C ASP A 142 6.19 -13.78 8.35
N ARG A 143 6.44 -15.09 8.48
CA ARG A 143 7.48 -15.79 7.71
C ARG A 143 7.29 -15.71 6.19
N ASN A 144 6.05 -15.59 5.69
CA ASN A 144 5.76 -15.51 4.27
C ASN A 144 5.84 -14.06 3.76
N HIS A 145 6.72 -13.83 2.79
CA HIS A 145 6.93 -12.50 2.20
C HIS A 145 5.67 -11.87 1.58
N LEU A 146 4.73 -12.67 1.04
CA LEU A 146 3.48 -12.14 0.49
C LEU A 146 2.56 -11.59 1.57
N VAL A 147 2.58 -12.21 2.76
CA VAL A 147 1.80 -11.75 3.92
C VAL A 147 2.35 -10.42 4.40
N ARG A 148 3.68 -10.33 4.61
CA ARG A 148 4.35 -9.08 5.03
C ARG A 148 4.11 -7.94 4.05
N ARG A 149 4.26 -8.20 2.75
CA ARG A 149 4.02 -7.21 1.70
C ARG A 149 2.59 -6.69 1.74
N THR A 150 1.62 -7.58 1.79
CA THR A 150 0.20 -7.19 1.81
C THR A 150 -0.15 -6.43 3.09
N ALA A 151 0.42 -6.81 4.24
CA ALA A 151 0.25 -6.08 5.49
C ALA A 151 0.80 -4.64 5.40
N SER A 152 2.01 -4.47 4.86
CA SER A 152 2.60 -3.14 4.61
C SER A 152 1.74 -2.30 3.68
N ASP A 153 1.26 -2.90 2.58
CA ASP A 153 0.40 -2.23 1.60
C ASP A 153 -0.93 -1.77 2.22
N LEU A 154 -1.48 -2.52 3.20
CA LEU A 154 -2.70 -2.13 3.91
C LEU A 154 -2.41 -1.07 4.99
N LEU A 155 -1.34 -1.18 5.75
CA LEU A 155 -0.95 -0.16 6.73
C LEU A 155 -0.68 1.20 6.08
N ALA A 156 -0.07 1.22 4.89
CA ALA A 156 0.15 2.44 4.10
C ALA A 156 -1.17 3.13 3.67
N ARG A 157 -2.31 2.43 3.71
CA ARG A 157 -3.64 3.00 3.44
C ARG A 157 -4.32 3.59 4.67
N LEU A 158 -3.75 3.37 5.86
CA LEU A 158 -4.23 3.91 7.13
C LEU A 158 -3.37 5.11 7.50
N PRO A 159 -3.81 6.37 7.27
CA PRO A 159 -2.97 7.55 7.46
C PRO A 159 -2.49 7.74 8.90
N GLN A 160 -3.25 7.22 9.87
CA GLN A 160 -2.92 7.29 11.29
C GLN A 160 -2.17 6.06 11.80
N SER A 161 -1.82 5.11 10.92
CA SER A 161 -1.02 3.96 11.33
C SER A 161 0.40 4.39 11.70
N ARG A 162 1.05 3.64 12.60
CA ARG A 162 2.46 3.88 12.96
C ARG A 162 3.36 3.88 11.74
N LEU A 163 3.14 2.95 10.80
CA LEU A 163 3.90 2.90 9.55
C LEU A 163 3.76 4.20 8.77
N SER A 164 2.54 4.66 8.54
CA SER A 164 2.28 5.90 7.78
C SER A 164 2.84 7.13 8.49
N GLN A 165 2.71 7.21 9.81
CA GLN A 165 3.30 8.29 10.62
C GLN A 165 4.84 8.29 10.54
N HIS A 166 5.47 7.12 10.66
CA HIS A 166 6.92 6.98 10.56
C HIS A 166 7.43 7.38 9.16
N MET A 167 6.75 6.96 8.10
CA MET A 167 7.10 7.35 6.73
C MET A 167 6.90 8.84 6.48
N THR A 168 5.84 9.43 7.05
CA THR A 168 5.60 10.88 6.97
C THR A 168 6.70 11.66 7.70
N GLN A 169 7.08 11.23 8.90
CA GLN A 169 8.16 11.86 9.66
C GLN A 169 9.51 11.74 8.93
N PHE A 170 9.79 10.57 8.35
CA PHE A 170 10.98 10.36 7.54
C PHE A 170 11.00 11.28 6.32
N ALA A 171 9.89 11.36 5.57
CA ALA A 171 9.77 12.23 4.41
C ALA A 171 9.97 13.71 4.80
N ALA A 172 9.41 14.15 5.93
CA ALA A 172 9.60 15.50 6.44
C ALA A 172 11.09 15.80 6.71
N ASN A 173 11.83 14.87 7.33
CA ASN A 173 13.25 15.05 7.62
C ASN A 173 14.16 15.04 6.37
N VAL A 174 13.69 14.47 5.25
CA VAL A 174 14.46 14.41 4.00
C VAL A 174 14.18 15.61 3.10
N LEU A 175 12.98 16.18 3.18
CA LEU A 175 12.52 17.26 2.31
C LEU A 175 12.74 18.66 2.91
N PHE A 176 12.88 18.78 4.23
CA PHE A 176 13.12 20.03 4.95
C PHE A 176 14.45 19.99 5.71
#